data_AF-A0A9C8I6X3-F1
#
_entry.id   AF-A0A9C8I6X3-F1
#
_cell.length_a   1.000
_cell.length_b   1.000
_cell.length_c   1.000
_cell.angle_alpha   90.00
_cell.angle_beta   90.00
_cell.angle_gamma   90.00
#
_symmetry.space_group_name_H-M   'P 1'
#
loop_
_entity.id
_entity.type
_entity.pdbx_description
1 polymer ?
#
loop_
_entity_poly.entity_id
_entity_poly.type
_entity_poly.pdbx_seq_one_letter_code
_entity_poly.pdbx_strand_id
1 'polypeptide(L)'
;MYTVKFYTGYQVQRQRDANTDGAICYVEHHFNSFSDPKAGYTVVIVATNASRKSREWGKLYAKLVSEEFGTKIGGDGGIKVGGFGGRGNYLLYYTAMPAILVEPLFASNPYHAVIIKSEDGREKLARVLVRSIREMFPRGGLVAFSVGHKYNSRNPKDRGARVYSGGNEADYAEMVLNKAASLLVDEE
;
A
#
# COMPACT_ATOMS: atom_id res chain seq x y z
N MET A 1 21.91 0.34 0.68
CA MET A 1 21.23 1.64 0.81
C MET A 1 19.93 1.68 0.02
N TYR A 2 18.83 2.12 0.64
CA TYR A 2 17.56 2.41 -0.03
C TYR A 2 17.41 3.92 -0.23
N THR A 3 16.71 4.31 -1.29
CA THR A 3 16.20 5.67 -1.46
C THR A 3 14.69 5.61 -1.70
N VAL A 4 13.98 6.68 -1.38
CA VAL A 4 12.51 6.71 -1.48
C VAL A 4 12.07 7.97 -2.21
N LYS A 5 11.11 7.82 -3.12
CA LYS A 5 10.45 8.95 -3.79
C LYS A 5 8.93 8.77 -3.79
N PHE A 6 8.22 9.84 -3.46
CA PHE A 6 6.78 9.92 -3.55
C PHE A 6 6.37 10.43 -4.94
N TYR A 7 5.55 9.65 -5.64
CA TYR A 7 5.05 9.98 -6.96
C TYR A 7 3.64 10.54 -6.86
N THR A 8 3.42 11.69 -7.48
CA THR A 8 2.16 12.45 -7.46
C THR A 8 1.64 12.70 -8.87
N GLY A 9 0.41 13.21 -9.01
CA GLY A 9 -0.23 13.45 -10.31
C GLY A 9 -1.19 12.33 -10.72
N TYR A 10 -1.52 12.26 -12.01
CA TYR A 10 -2.42 11.25 -12.56
C TYR A 10 -1.83 9.84 -12.38
N GLN A 11 -2.66 8.82 -12.13
CA GLN A 11 -2.17 7.51 -11.69
C GLN A 11 -1.22 6.83 -12.69
N VAL A 12 -1.45 6.99 -14.00
CA VAL A 12 -0.51 6.47 -15.01
C VAL A 12 0.81 7.23 -15.01
N GLN A 13 0.75 8.55 -14.76
CA GLN A 13 1.96 9.38 -14.75
C GLN A 13 2.88 8.95 -13.62
N ARG A 14 2.33 8.71 -12.42
CA ARG A 14 3.11 8.20 -11.28
C ARG A 14 3.89 6.93 -11.60
N GLN A 15 3.24 5.98 -12.28
CA GLN A 15 3.84 4.72 -12.68
C GLN A 15 4.94 4.93 -13.73
N ARG A 16 4.70 5.79 -14.73
CA ARG A 16 5.68 6.11 -15.78
C ARG A 16 6.90 6.87 -15.24
N ASP A 17 6.69 7.78 -14.29
CA ASP A 17 7.77 8.50 -13.64
C ASP A 17 8.62 7.55 -12.81
N ALA A 18 7.99 6.63 -12.06
CA ALA A 18 8.70 5.58 -11.32
C ALA A 18 9.49 4.64 -12.25
N ASN A 19 8.96 4.33 -13.43
CA ASN A 19 9.69 3.55 -14.44
C ASN A 19 10.91 4.32 -14.96
N THR A 20 10.73 5.61 -15.25
CA THR A 20 11.79 6.49 -15.78
C THR A 20 12.94 6.63 -14.79
N ASP A 21 12.61 6.74 -13.50
CA ASP A 21 13.61 6.85 -12.43
C ASP A 21 14.26 5.50 -12.07
N GLY A 22 13.84 4.40 -12.69
CA GLY A 22 14.41 3.07 -12.45
C GLY A 22 14.10 2.51 -11.07
N ALA A 23 12.92 2.79 -10.51
CA ALA A 23 12.54 2.27 -9.20
C ALA A 23 12.56 0.73 -9.17
N ILE A 24 13.05 0.14 -8.07
CA ILE A 24 13.16 -1.31 -7.90
C ILE A 24 11.82 -1.94 -7.55
N CYS A 25 10.91 -1.16 -6.97
CA CYS A 25 9.56 -1.58 -6.62
C CYS A 25 8.62 -0.38 -6.48
N TYR A 26 7.31 -0.64 -6.58
CA TYR A 26 6.26 0.37 -6.49
C TYR A 26 5.18 -0.03 -5.49
N VAL A 27 4.83 0.87 -4.57
CA VAL A 27 3.77 0.67 -3.57
C VAL A 27 2.69 1.74 -3.74
N GLU A 28 1.47 1.29 -4.00
CA GLU A 28 0.26 2.11 -3.91
C GLU A 28 -0.43 1.80 -2.58
N HIS A 29 -0.50 2.75 -1.65
CA HIS A 29 -1.08 2.50 -0.33
C HIS A 29 -2.52 3.00 -0.23
N HIS A 30 -3.44 2.08 0.11
CA HIS A 30 -4.84 2.36 0.42
C HIS A 30 -5.19 1.79 1.80
N PHE A 31 -6.37 2.12 2.31
CA PHE A 31 -7.06 1.26 3.28
C PHE A 31 -8.32 0.73 2.61
N ASN A 32 -8.79 -0.43 3.03
CA ASN A 32 -10.03 -0.97 2.49
C ASN A 32 -11.22 -0.21 3.10
N SER A 33 -12.38 -0.27 2.46
CA SER A 33 -13.63 0.22 3.02
C SER A 33 -14.79 -0.56 2.43
N PHE A 34 -15.72 -0.93 3.30
CA PHE A 34 -16.92 -1.67 2.93
C PHE A 34 -18.11 -1.23 3.77
N SER A 35 -19.32 -1.44 3.22
CA SER A 35 -20.57 -1.02 3.86
C SER A 35 -20.85 -1.77 5.16
N ASP A 36 -20.38 -3.03 5.29
CA ASP A 36 -20.40 -3.74 6.56
C ASP A 36 -19.21 -3.28 7.43
N PRO A 37 -19.46 -2.59 8.58
CA PRO A 37 -18.39 -2.12 9.46
C PRO A 37 -17.66 -3.26 10.20
N LYS A 38 -18.14 -4.52 10.10
CA LYS A 38 -17.45 -5.70 10.63
C LYS A 38 -16.50 -6.34 9.63
N ALA A 39 -16.48 -5.88 8.37
CA ALA A 39 -15.54 -6.38 7.38
C ALA A 39 -14.09 -6.20 7.89
N GLY A 40 -13.30 -7.26 7.79
CA GLY A 40 -11.96 -7.28 8.35
C GLY A 40 -11.10 -8.40 7.78
N TYR A 41 -10.21 -8.02 6.87
CA TYR A 41 -9.11 -8.83 6.39
C TYR A 41 -8.01 -7.91 5.84
N THR A 42 -6.82 -8.44 5.65
CA THR A 42 -5.76 -7.81 4.87
C THR A 42 -5.75 -8.39 3.46
N VAL A 43 -5.56 -7.55 2.45
CA VAL A 43 -5.40 -7.99 1.07
C VAL A 43 -4.43 -7.08 0.33
N VAL A 44 -3.72 -7.66 -0.64
CA VAL A 44 -2.87 -6.95 -1.58
C VAL A 44 -3.43 -7.13 -2.98
N ILE A 45 -3.63 -6.02 -3.67
CA ILE A 45 -4.01 -6.01 -5.07
C ILE A 45 -2.75 -6.03 -5.93
N VAL A 46 -2.80 -6.84 -6.98
CA VAL A 46 -1.77 -6.86 -8.04
C VAL A 46 -2.43 -6.71 -9.40
N ALA A 47 -1.75 -6.12 -10.38
CA ALA A 47 -2.27 -6.04 -11.73
C ALA A 47 -2.44 -7.44 -12.36
N THR A 48 -3.27 -7.50 -13.40
CA THR A 48 -3.46 -8.71 -14.23
C THR A 48 -2.17 -9.18 -14.89
N ASN A 49 -1.30 -8.25 -15.28
CA ASN A 49 0.04 -8.50 -15.82
C ASN A 49 1.14 -8.58 -14.74
N ALA A 50 0.78 -8.71 -13.45
CA ALA A 50 1.76 -8.70 -12.37
C ALA A 50 2.76 -9.86 -12.45
N SER A 51 4.03 -9.52 -12.27
CA SER A 51 5.14 -10.47 -12.19
C SER A 51 4.96 -11.48 -11.05
N ARG A 52 5.67 -12.61 -11.14
CA ARG A 52 5.77 -13.57 -10.03
C ARG A 52 6.25 -12.89 -8.74
N LYS A 53 7.26 -12.03 -8.84
CA LYS A 53 7.82 -11.30 -7.69
C LYS A 53 6.82 -10.38 -7.01
N SER A 54 5.96 -9.68 -7.76
CA SER A 54 4.85 -8.88 -7.19
C SER A 54 3.88 -9.74 -6.39
N ARG A 55 3.55 -10.93 -6.89
CA ARG A 55 2.62 -11.85 -6.24
C ARG A 55 3.23 -12.42 -4.95
N GLU A 56 4.48 -12.86 -4.99
CA GLU A 56 5.20 -13.35 -3.80
C GLU A 56 5.36 -12.24 -2.75
N TRP A 57 5.73 -11.03 -3.16
CA TRP A 57 5.84 -9.88 -2.27
C TRP A 57 4.50 -9.52 -1.63
N GLY A 58 3.42 -9.50 -2.41
CA GLY A 58 2.09 -9.21 -1.88
C GLY A 58 1.59 -10.27 -0.88
N LYS A 59 1.87 -11.57 -1.13
CA LYS A 59 1.56 -12.65 -0.17
C LYS A 59 2.35 -12.48 1.13
N LEU A 60 3.63 -12.16 1.03
CA LEU A 60 4.48 -11.87 2.19
C LEU A 60 3.93 -10.69 2.99
N TYR A 61 3.65 -9.56 2.34
CA TYR A 61 3.08 -8.38 3.01
C TYR A 61 1.76 -8.72 3.72
N ALA A 62 0.83 -9.38 3.03
CA ALA A 62 -0.45 -9.77 3.63
C ALA A 62 -0.27 -10.71 4.84
N LYS A 63 0.66 -11.67 4.77
CA LYS A 63 1.01 -12.55 5.90
C LYS A 63 1.53 -11.75 7.09
N LEU A 64 2.47 -10.83 6.86
CA LEU A 64 3.05 -10.00 7.92
C LEU A 64 2.01 -9.09 8.60
N VAL A 65 1.09 -8.50 7.84
CA VAL A 65 -0.03 -7.71 8.41
C VAL A 65 -0.97 -8.60 9.22
N SER A 66 -1.26 -9.81 8.75
CA SER A 66 -2.09 -10.78 9.47
C SER A 66 -1.45 -11.19 10.79
N GLU A 67 -0.14 -11.45 10.80
CA GLU A 67 0.63 -11.78 12.02
C GLU A 67 0.66 -10.61 13.02
N GLU A 68 0.89 -9.38 12.55
CA GLU A 68 1.00 -8.20 13.42
C GLU A 68 -0.33 -7.79 14.07
N PHE A 69 -1.44 -7.88 13.32
CA PHE A 69 -2.74 -7.34 13.75
C PHE A 69 -3.83 -8.39 13.95
N GLY A 70 -3.53 -9.68 13.76
CA GLY A 70 -4.50 -10.77 13.88
C GLY A 70 -5.62 -10.73 12.83
N THR A 71 -5.40 -10.05 11.70
CA THR A 71 -6.41 -9.94 10.64
C THR A 71 -6.51 -11.22 9.83
N LYS A 72 -7.69 -11.54 9.30
CA LYS A 72 -7.84 -12.63 8.32
C LYS A 72 -7.08 -12.28 7.04
N ILE A 73 -6.59 -13.29 6.33
CA ILE A 73 -6.01 -13.11 4.99
C ILE A 73 -7.13 -13.18 3.95
N GLY A 74 -7.28 -12.12 3.16
CA GLY A 74 -8.25 -12.05 2.06
C GLY A 74 -7.70 -12.54 0.73
N GLY A 75 -8.57 -12.66 -0.28
CA GLY A 75 -8.18 -13.08 -1.63
C GLY A 75 -7.62 -14.51 -1.71
N ASP A 76 -6.79 -14.77 -2.71
CA ASP A 76 -6.04 -16.02 -2.86
C ASP A 76 -4.70 -15.91 -2.11
N GLY A 77 -4.70 -16.34 -0.84
CA GLY A 77 -3.52 -16.30 0.02
C GLY A 77 -2.96 -14.88 0.26
N GLY A 78 -3.84 -13.88 0.26
CA GLY A 78 -3.47 -12.46 0.43
C GLY A 78 -3.53 -11.65 -0.85
N ILE A 79 -3.74 -12.28 -2.02
CA ILE A 79 -3.72 -11.60 -3.32
C ILE A 79 -5.11 -11.47 -3.94
N LYS A 80 -5.42 -10.28 -4.46
CA LYS A 80 -6.56 -10.03 -5.33
C LYS A 80 -6.08 -9.48 -6.68
N VAL A 81 -6.13 -10.30 -7.74
CA VAL A 81 -5.72 -9.86 -9.08
C VAL A 81 -6.74 -8.86 -9.63
N GLY A 82 -6.26 -7.69 -10.07
CA GLY A 82 -7.06 -6.58 -10.63
C GLY A 82 -7.94 -5.82 -9.62
N GLY A 83 -8.02 -6.27 -8.37
CA GLY A 83 -8.90 -5.70 -7.36
C GLY A 83 -10.40 -5.97 -7.60
N PHE A 84 -11.26 -5.33 -6.82
CA PHE A 84 -12.72 -5.51 -6.91
C PHE A 84 -13.28 -4.87 -8.17
N GLY A 85 -13.79 -5.69 -9.10
CA GLY A 85 -14.33 -5.23 -10.38
C GLY A 85 -13.28 -4.59 -11.30
N GLY A 86 -12.00 -4.96 -11.15
CA GLY A 86 -10.90 -4.40 -11.95
C GLY A 86 -10.38 -3.03 -11.48
N ARG A 87 -10.97 -2.45 -10.42
CA ARG A 87 -10.68 -1.08 -9.96
C ARG A 87 -9.24 -0.85 -9.49
N GLY A 88 -8.53 -1.91 -9.09
CA GLY A 88 -7.12 -1.80 -8.70
C GLY A 88 -6.13 -2.12 -9.82
N ASN A 89 -6.60 -2.66 -10.96
CA ASN A 89 -5.71 -3.06 -12.05
C ASN A 89 -4.93 -1.86 -12.63
N TYR A 90 -5.65 -0.78 -12.93
CA TYR A 90 -5.09 0.40 -13.61
C TYR A 90 -4.07 1.18 -12.76
N LEU A 91 -4.08 0.99 -11.44
CA LEU A 91 -3.16 1.64 -10.50
C LEU A 91 -1.74 1.03 -10.56
N LEU A 92 -1.61 -0.17 -11.14
CA LEU A 92 -0.36 -0.92 -11.17
C LEU A 92 0.01 -1.42 -12.58
N TYR A 93 -0.93 -1.40 -13.54
CA TYR A 93 -0.75 -2.05 -14.84
C TYR A 93 0.43 -1.50 -15.67
N TYR A 94 0.78 -0.23 -15.48
CA TYR A 94 1.82 0.46 -16.27
C TYR A 94 3.18 0.51 -15.57
N THR A 95 3.36 -0.15 -14.43
CA THR A 95 4.67 -0.28 -13.78
C THR A 95 5.56 -1.29 -14.51
N ALA A 96 6.83 -0.97 -14.70
CA ALA A 96 7.84 -1.87 -15.27
C ALA A 96 8.58 -2.69 -14.19
N MET A 97 8.53 -2.24 -12.94
CA MET A 97 9.07 -2.94 -11.77
C MET A 97 7.97 -3.74 -11.05
N PRO A 98 8.34 -4.65 -10.12
CA PRO A 98 7.34 -5.28 -9.26
C PRO A 98 6.56 -4.24 -8.46
N ALA A 99 5.23 -4.28 -8.59
CA ALA A 99 4.32 -3.36 -7.92
C ALA A 99 3.25 -4.09 -7.10
N ILE A 100 2.83 -3.49 -5.99
CA ILE A 100 1.71 -3.93 -5.16
C ILE A 100 0.85 -2.73 -4.75
N LEU A 101 -0.45 -2.97 -4.58
CA LEU A 101 -1.36 -2.05 -3.90
C LEU A 101 -1.78 -2.70 -2.59
N VAL A 102 -1.51 -2.05 -1.47
CA VAL A 102 -1.77 -2.61 -0.14
C VAL A 102 -3.09 -2.09 0.43
N GLU A 103 -3.89 -2.99 0.98
CA GLU A 103 -5.11 -2.70 1.75
C GLU A 103 -5.04 -3.46 3.09
N PRO A 104 -4.20 -3.01 4.04
CA PRO A 104 -3.86 -3.81 5.22
C PRO A 104 -4.97 -3.88 6.27
N LEU A 105 -5.82 -2.85 6.33
CA LEU A 105 -6.88 -2.66 7.31
C LEU A 105 -8.08 -1.97 6.66
N PHE A 106 -9.22 -1.93 7.36
CA PHE A 106 -10.46 -1.32 6.89
C PHE A 106 -10.71 0.02 7.57
N ALA A 107 -10.75 1.12 6.80
CA ALA A 107 -11.11 2.44 7.26
C ALA A 107 -12.52 2.49 7.87
N SER A 108 -13.46 1.69 7.33
CA SER A 108 -14.84 1.61 7.82
C SER A 108 -15.03 0.75 9.07
N ASN A 109 -14.04 -0.06 9.45
CA ASN A 109 -14.12 -0.93 10.63
C ASN A 109 -13.67 -0.19 11.89
N PRO A 110 -14.51 -0.07 12.94
CA PRO A 110 -14.17 0.68 14.15
C PRO A 110 -12.90 0.22 14.86
N TYR A 111 -12.65 -1.09 14.92
CA TYR A 111 -11.45 -1.63 15.57
C TYR A 111 -10.19 -1.30 14.76
N HIS A 112 -10.26 -1.46 13.44
CA HIS A 112 -9.16 -1.11 12.55
C HIS A 112 -8.91 0.41 12.53
N ALA A 113 -9.94 1.23 12.60
CA ALA A 113 -9.81 2.67 12.66
C ALA A 113 -9.05 3.14 13.91
N VAL A 114 -9.18 2.45 15.06
CA VAL A 114 -8.35 2.73 16.23
C VAL A 114 -6.86 2.52 15.92
N ILE A 115 -6.53 1.43 15.21
CA ILE A 115 -5.15 1.11 14.80
C ILE A 115 -4.63 2.14 13.78
N ILE A 116 -5.41 2.44 12.73
CA ILE A 116 -5.05 3.40 11.68
C ILE A 116 -4.77 4.79 12.27
N LYS A 117 -5.53 5.18 13.29
CA LYS A 117 -5.42 6.49 13.96
C LYS A 117 -4.36 6.52 15.06
N SER A 118 -3.93 5.38 15.60
CA SER A 118 -2.90 5.37 16.64
C SER A 118 -1.50 5.50 16.04
N GLU A 119 -0.60 6.08 16.83
CA GLU A 119 0.79 6.21 16.41
C GLU A 119 1.48 4.84 16.30
N ASP A 120 1.31 4.00 17.33
CA ASP A 120 1.80 2.61 17.37
C ASP A 120 1.30 1.79 16.17
N GLY A 121 0.01 1.89 15.82
CA GLY A 121 -0.56 1.15 14.69
C GLY A 121 0.04 1.56 13.35
N ARG A 122 0.24 2.87 13.13
CA ARG A 122 0.91 3.37 11.92
C ARG A 122 2.39 2.97 11.86
N GLU A 123 3.07 2.98 13.00
CA GLU A 123 4.47 2.58 13.08
C GLU A 123 4.66 1.09 12.79
N LYS A 124 3.77 0.23 13.30
CA LYS A 124 3.72 -1.20 12.99
C LYS A 124 3.42 -1.46 11.52
N LEU A 125 2.44 -0.78 10.93
CA LEU A 125 2.17 -0.87 9.49
C LEU A 125 3.39 -0.47 8.64
N ALA A 126 4.07 0.60 9.03
CA ALA A 126 5.29 1.04 8.36
C ALA A 126 6.40 -0.02 8.47
N ARG A 127 6.64 -0.58 9.66
CA ARG A 127 7.62 -1.65 9.87
C ARG A 127 7.31 -2.91 9.06
N VAL A 128 6.05 -3.33 8.99
CA VAL A 128 5.62 -4.45 8.14
C VAL A 128 5.93 -4.18 6.67
N LEU A 129 5.64 -2.96 6.18
CA LEU A 129 5.96 -2.57 4.81
C LEU A 129 7.47 -2.61 4.56
N VAL A 130 8.27 -1.99 5.42
CA VAL A 130 9.74 -1.97 5.32
C VAL A 130 10.33 -3.37 5.35
N ARG A 131 9.88 -4.23 6.27
CA ARG A 131 10.31 -5.63 6.35
C ARG A 131 10.03 -6.35 5.04
N SER A 132 8.81 -6.23 4.50
CA SER A 132 8.45 -6.88 3.23
C SER A 132 9.32 -6.39 2.06
N ILE A 133 9.66 -5.10 2.03
CA ILE A 133 10.53 -4.52 1.00
C ILE A 133 11.96 -5.05 1.16
N ARG A 134 12.51 -5.04 2.38
CA ARG A 134 13.88 -5.51 2.64
C ARG A 134 14.06 -6.99 2.31
N GLU A 135 13.08 -7.83 2.64
CA GLU A 135 13.12 -9.25 2.31
C GLU A 135 13.04 -9.51 0.79
N MET A 136 12.21 -8.76 0.07
CA MET A 136 12.02 -8.95 -1.38
C MET A 136 13.06 -8.25 -2.24
N PHE A 137 13.69 -7.19 -1.74
CA PHE A 137 14.64 -6.34 -2.47
C PHE A 137 15.91 -6.08 -1.66
N PRO A 138 16.64 -7.13 -1.21
CA PRO A 138 17.72 -7.01 -0.22
C PRO A 138 18.91 -6.16 -0.68
N ARG A 139 19.07 -5.96 -1.99
CA ARG A 139 20.16 -5.12 -2.54
C ARG A 139 19.90 -3.61 -2.42
N GLY A 140 18.71 -3.20 -1.99
CA GLY A 140 18.34 -1.78 -1.96
C GLY A 140 18.13 -1.18 -3.35
N GLY A 141 18.01 0.14 -3.39
CA GLY A 141 17.65 0.94 -4.56
C GLY A 141 16.45 1.85 -4.32
N LEU A 142 15.95 2.45 -5.39
CA LEU A 142 14.85 3.42 -5.33
C LEU A 142 13.50 2.72 -5.13
N VAL A 143 12.83 3.01 -4.03
CA VAL A 143 11.47 2.58 -3.72
C VAL A 143 10.49 3.68 -4.12
N ALA A 144 9.52 3.34 -4.98
CA ALA A 144 8.49 4.26 -5.41
C ALA A 144 7.24 4.14 -4.53
N PHE A 145 6.89 5.22 -3.84
CA PHE A 145 5.67 5.32 -3.05
C PHE A 145 4.62 6.17 -3.75
N SER A 146 3.38 5.74 -3.65
CA SER A 146 2.21 6.48 -4.10
C SER A 146 1.10 6.37 -3.06
N VAL A 147 0.59 7.53 -2.65
CA VAL A 147 -0.55 7.62 -1.72
C VAL A 147 -1.83 7.45 -2.54
N GLY A 148 -2.61 6.43 -2.22
CA GLY A 148 -3.92 6.22 -2.82
C GLY A 148 -4.82 7.44 -2.69
N HIS A 149 -5.59 7.76 -3.73
CA HIS A 149 -6.49 8.92 -3.83
C HIS A 149 -5.83 10.31 -3.82
N LYS A 150 -4.99 10.60 -2.82
CA LYS A 150 -4.34 11.89 -2.62
C LYS A 150 -3.36 12.20 -3.76
N TYR A 151 -3.19 13.49 -4.05
CA TYR A 151 -2.34 14.01 -5.12
C TYR A 151 -2.74 13.61 -6.55
N ASN A 152 -3.95 13.10 -6.77
CA ASN A 152 -4.43 12.86 -8.12
C ASN A 152 -4.76 14.20 -8.79
N SER A 153 -4.03 14.56 -9.85
CA SER A 153 -4.24 15.83 -10.55
C SER A 153 -5.62 15.95 -11.22
N ARG A 154 -6.28 14.81 -11.52
CA ARG A 154 -7.65 14.80 -12.08
C ARG A 154 -8.74 14.95 -11.02
N ASN A 155 -8.45 14.61 -9.77
CA ASN A 155 -9.37 14.82 -8.65
C ASN A 155 -8.60 15.25 -7.40
N PRO A 156 -8.14 16.52 -7.33
CA PRO A 156 -7.25 16.99 -6.26
C PRO A 156 -7.87 16.95 -4.85
N LYS A 157 -9.21 16.88 -4.78
CA LYS A 157 -9.97 16.81 -3.52
C LYS A 157 -10.23 15.38 -3.06
N ASP A 158 -9.89 14.37 -3.85
CA ASP A 158 -10.04 12.98 -3.45
C ASP A 158 -9.15 12.66 -2.25
N ARG A 159 -9.75 12.08 -1.22
CA ARG A 159 -9.08 11.63 0.01
C ARG A 159 -9.43 10.18 0.35
N GLY A 160 -10.13 9.50 -0.56
CA GLY A 160 -10.57 8.14 -0.35
C GLY A 160 -11.67 8.03 0.71
N ALA A 161 -11.78 6.85 1.31
CA ALA A 161 -12.78 6.56 2.33
C ALA A 161 -12.60 7.38 3.61
N ARG A 162 -13.72 7.65 4.29
CA ARG A 162 -13.71 8.19 5.66
C ARG A 162 -13.26 7.10 6.62
N VAL A 163 -12.32 7.42 7.49
CA VAL A 163 -11.96 6.55 8.59
C VAL A 163 -13.04 6.68 9.67
N TYR A 164 -13.48 5.54 10.22
CA TYR A 164 -14.51 5.51 11.25
C TYR A 164 -14.14 6.48 12.38
N SER A 165 -15.10 7.30 12.80
CA SER A 165 -14.95 8.35 13.82
C SER A 165 -13.93 9.47 13.52
N GLY A 166 -13.54 9.68 12.25
CA GLY A 166 -12.86 10.89 11.80
C GLY A 166 -11.60 10.67 10.95
N GLY A 167 -11.29 11.66 10.11
CA GLY A 167 -10.19 11.63 9.15
C GLY A 167 -10.53 10.93 7.82
N ASN A 168 -9.54 10.85 6.93
CA ASN A 168 -9.66 10.17 5.64
C ASN A 168 -8.50 9.20 5.47
N GLU A 169 -8.73 8.13 4.72
CA GLU A 169 -7.75 7.05 4.56
C GLU A 169 -6.44 7.53 3.94
N ALA A 170 -6.51 8.44 2.96
CA ALA A 170 -5.32 8.86 2.24
C ALA A 170 -4.35 9.67 3.11
N ASP A 171 -4.87 10.40 4.10
CA ASP A 171 -4.05 11.14 5.05
C ASP A 171 -3.29 10.18 5.99
N TYR A 172 -3.94 9.11 6.45
CA TYR A 172 -3.26 8.10 7.26
C TYR A 172 -2.33 7.19 6.45
N ALA A 173 -2.67 6.88 5.21
CA ALA A 173 -1.80 6.13 4.30
C ALA A 173 -0.49 6.89 4.04
N GLU A 174 -0.56 8.20 3.83
CA GLU A 174 0.63 9.05 3.75
C GLU A 174 1.47 9.04 5.02
N MET A 175 0.84 9.10 6.21
CA MET A 175 1.57 9.01 7.48
C MET A 175 2.33 7.68 7.62
N VAL A 176 1.72 6.57 7.22
CA VAL A 176 2.38 5.24 7.19
C VAL A 176 3.54 5.24 6.20
N LEU A 177 3.34 5.75 4.98
CA LEU A 177 4.39 5.79 3.96
C LEU A 177 5.56 6.70 4.36
N ASN A 178 5.31 7.84 5.00
CA ASN A 178 6.37 8.72 5.51
C ASN A 178 7.22 8.02 6.58
N LYS A 179 6.59 7.30 7.50
CA LYS A 179 7.30 6.48 8.49
C LYS A 179 8.13 5.38 7.82
N ALA A 180 7.54 4.69 6.85
CA ALA A 180 8.25 3.65 6.10
C ALA A 180 9.42 4.23 5.31
N ALA A 181 9.28 5.46 4.79
CA ALA A 181 10.35 6.14 4.07
C ALA A 181 11.54 6.43 4.98
N SER A 182 11.31 7.00 6.17
CA SER A 182 12.36 7.20 7.18
C SER A 182 13.05 5.89 7.55
N LEU A 183 12.28 4.85 7.89
CA LEU A 183 12.83 3.55 8.27
C LEU A 183 13.61 2.85 7.15
N LEU A 184 13.33 3.14 5.88
CA LEU A 184 14.09 2.56 4.75
C LEU A 184 15.44 3.24 4.55
N VAL A 185 15.48 4.57 4.72
CA VAL A 185 16.72 5.36 4.50
C VAL A 185 17.65 5.33 5.69
N ASP A 186 17.12 5.13 6.90
CA ASP A 186 17.91 4.92 8.10
C ASP A 186 18.53 3.51 8.03
N GLU A 187 19.85 3.45 7.86
CA GLU A 187 20.62 2.21 7.99
C GLU A 187 20.69 1.84 9.48
N GLU A 188 20.20 0.65 9.85
CA GLU A 188 20.60 -0.02 11.09
C GLU A 188 22.00 -0.62 10.92
#